data_AF-A0A2E2QYT3-F1
#
_entry.id   AF-A0A2E2QYT3-F1
#
_cell.length_a   1.000
_cell.length_b   1.000
_cell.length_c   1.000
_cell.angle_alpha   90.00
_cell.angle_beta   90.00
_cell.angle_gamma   90.00
#
_symmetry.space_group_name_H-M   'P 1'
#
loop_
_entity.id
_entity.type
_entity.pdbx_description
1 polymer ?
#
loop_
_entity_poly.entity_id
_entity_poly.type
_entity_poly.pdbx_seq_one_letter_code
_entity_poly.pdbx_strand_id
1 'polypeptide(L)'
;MSKKEVFSIKKNFVKIKDKILFNKIRKKIFIFHCVTDYPVKDENANLNCIETLSKNLKLNIGYSDHTVGTNAPLIAISKGAIIIEKHFTLNKKMKGPDHKASLNPDDFKKLSNKIRQYEKMIGDGIKKIQKCELKNSKLVRKSIVAKKNINKNTNFNLENLTCKRPANGLSPFLIKKLLNKKSKKNYIKDQLIKI
;
A
#
# COMPACT_ATOMS: atom_id res chain seq x y z
N MET A 1 -15.89 -25.54 23.30
CA MET A 1 -14.72 -26.37 22.93
C MET A 1 -13.47 -25.68 23.47
N SER A 2 -12.74 -26.31 24.40
CA SER A 2 -11.71 -25.59 25.17
C SER A 2 -10.42 -25.41 24.36
N LYS A 3 -9.76 -24.25 24.48
CA LYS A 3 -8.50 -23.90 23.78
C LYS A 3 -7.35 -24.91 24.01
N LYS A 4 -7.43 -25.79 25.03
CA LYS A 4 -6.35 -26.69 25.48
C LYS A 4 -6.19 -27.97 24.64
N GLU A 5 -7.19 -28.32 23.83
CA GLU A 5 -7.21 -29.59 23.06
C GLU A 5 -6.38 -29.52 21.77
N VAL A 6 -6.26 -28.34 21.16
CA VAL A 6 -5.65 -28.19 19.82
C VAL A 6 -4.19 -27.78 19.90
N PHE A 7 -3.84 -26.92 20.86
CA PHE A 7 -2.49 -26.38 21.01
C PHE A 7 -2.09 -26.21 22.48
N SER A 8 -0.78 -26.24 22.74
CA SER A 8 -0.18 -25.73 23.97
C SER A 8 0.79 -24.61 23.65
N ILE A 9 0.74 -23.58 24.49
CA ILE A 9 1.70 -22.48 24.46
C ILE A 9 2.75 -22.77 25.54
N LYS A 10 4.03 -22.81 25.16
CA LYS A 10 5.15 -22.94 26.10
C LYS A 10 6.19 -21.89 25.75
N LYS A 11 6.39 -20.90 26.62
CA LYS A 11 7.17 -19.69 26.34
C LYS A 11 6.68 -19.04 25.01
N ASN A 12 7.57 -18.82 24.06
CA ASN A 12 7.29 -18.20 22.75
C ASN A 12 6.94 -19.22 21.65
N PHE A 13 6.64 -20.47 22.01
CA PHE A 13 6.33 -21.52 21.04
C PHE A 13 4.90 -22.02 21.17
N VAL A 14 4.22 -22.13 20.02
CA VAL A 14 2.91 -22.79 19.89
C VAL A 14 3.15 -24.20 19.38
N LYS A 15 2.86 -25.22 20.20
CA LYS A 15 2.90 -26.62 19.81
C LYS A 15 1.49 -27.10 19.46
N ILE A 16 1.30 -27.56 18.23
CA ILE A 16 0.06 -28.22 17.77
C ILE A 16 0.05 -29.63 18.34
N LYS A 17 -0.98 -29.98 19.12
CA LYS A 17 -1.13 -31.31 19.73
C LYS A 17 -1.88 -32.27 18.82
N ASP A 18 -2.97 -31.79 18.22
CA ASP A 18 -3.77 -32.55 17.27
C ASP A 18 -3.71 -31.89 15.89
N LYS A 19 -2.91 -32.48 14.98
CA LYS A 19 -2.74 -31.97 13.61
C LYS A 19 -3.99 -32.12 12.77
N ILE A 20 -4.80 -33.16 12.98
CA ILE A 20 -6.00 -33.44 12.19
C ILE A 20 -7.04 -32.37 12.52
N LEU A 21 -7.30 -32.18 13.81
CA LEU A 21 -8.23 -31.15 14.28
C LEU A 21 -7.71 -29.75 13.90
N PHE A 22 -6.42 -29.46 14.10
CA PHE A 22 -5.82 -28.19 13.70
C PHE A 22 -6.05 -27.92 12.21
N ASN A 23 -5.78 -28.87 11.31
CA ASN A 23 -5.97 -28.66 9.88
C ASN A 23 -7.45 -28.39 9.52
N LYS A 24 -8.41 -29.00 10.23
CA LYS A 24 -9.84 -28.74 10.06
C LYS A 24 -10.23 -27.32 10.51
N ILE A 25 -9.63 -26.81 11.58
CA ILE A 25 -10.05 -25.54 12.19
C ILE A 25 -9.11 -24.37 11.94
N ARG A 26 -7.92 -24.57 11.32
CA ARG A 26 -6.86 -23.55 11.24
C ARG A 26 -7.32 -22.20 10.67
N LYS A 27 -8.25 -22.21 9.71
CA LYS A 27 -8.81 -21.00 9.09
C LYS A 27 -9.71 -20.20 10.05
N LYS A 28 -10.17 -20.83 11.14
CA LYS A 28 -11.01 -20.24 12.19
C LYS A 28 -10.20 -19.87 13.45
N ILE A 29 -8.88 -20.11 13.46
CA ILE A 29 -7.98 -19.70 14.54
C ILE A 29 -7.39 -18.35 14.19
N PHE A 30 -7.47 -17.41 15.14
CA PHE A 30 -6.86 -16.10 15.05
C PHE A 30 -5.90 -15.94 16.22
N ILE A 31 -4.69 -15.48 15.94
CA ILE A 31 -3.66 -15.17 16.95
C ILE A 31 -3.49 -13.67 17.00
N PHE A 32 -3.51 -13.07 18.18
CA PHE A 32 -3.36 -11.63 18.32
C PHE A 32 -1.93 -11.29 18.73
N HIS A 33 -1.29 -10.39 17.98
CA HIS A 33 -0.17 -9.62 18.52
C HIS A 33 -0.71 -8.66 19.56
N CYS A 34 -0.05 -8.57 20.71
CA CYS A 34 -0.46 -7.73 21.82
C CYS A 34 0.76 -7.39 22.68
N VAL A 35 0.81 -6.16 23.16
CA VAL A 35 1.72 -5.75 24.23
C VAL A 35 0.86 -5.34 25.42
N THR A 36 1.11 -5.94 26.57
CA THR A 36 0.31 -5.74 27.78
C THR A 36 0.88 -4.57 28.58
N ASP A 37 0.48 -3.36 28.24
CA ASP A 37 0.77 -2.12 28.96
C ASP A 37 -0.36 -1.12 28.70
N TYR A 38 -0.72 -0.26 29.65
CA TYR A 38 -1.94 0.55 29.61
C TYR A 38 -1.66 2.02 29.97
N PRO A 39 -1.13 2.84 29.03
CA PRO A 39 -0.98 2.57 27.61
C PRO A 39 0.41 2.08 27.19
N VAL A 40 0.45 1.28 26.12
CA VAL A 40 1.69 0.98 25.37
C VAL A 40 2.22 2.26 24.72
N LYS A 41 3.48 2.60 24.97
CA LYS A 41 4.21 3.63 24.20
C LYS A 41 4.41 3.18 22.76
N ASP A 42 4.33 4.10 21.80
CA ASP A 42 4.44 3.79 20.36
C ASP A 42 5.70 2.99 19.99
N GLU A 43 6.85 3.34 20.60
CA GLU A 43 8.14 2.65 20.42
C GLU A 43 8.11 1.17 20.83
N ASN A 44 7.20 0.79 21.72
CA ASN A 44 7.06 -0.56 22.26
C ASN A 44 6.01 -1.41 21.53
N ALA A 45 5.21 -0.82 20.64
CA ALA A 45 4.09 -1.53 20.00
C ALA A 45 4.54 -2.71 19.11
N ASN A 46 5.75 -2.64 18.54
CA ASN A 46 6.40 -3.68 17.74
C ASN A 46 5.48 -4.35 16.68
N LEU A 47 4.86 -3.53 15.82
CA LEU A 47 3.86 -4.00 14.85
C LEU A 47 4.42 -4.94 13.76
N ASN A 48 5.74 -4.99 13.57
CA ASN A 48 6.37 -5.97 12.70
C ASN A 48 6.18 -7.42 13.18
N CYS A 49 5.85 -7.63 14.47
CA CYS A 49 5.47 -8.95 14.98
C CYS A 49 4.27 -9.56 14.25
N ILE A 50 3.36 -8.75 13.70
CA ILE A 50 2.19 -9.24 12.95
C ILE A 50 2.65 -10.05 11.72
N GLU A 51 3.57 -9.50 10.93
CA GLU A 51 4.13 -10.19 9.77
C GLU A 51 4.93 -11.43 10.19
N THR A 52 5.75 -11.33 11.22
CA THR A 52 6.56 -12.45 11.75
C THR A 52 5.68 -13.61 12.21
N LEU A 53 4.62 -13.32 12.98
CA LEU A 53 3.66 -14.32 13.45
C LEU A 53 2.92 -14.96 12.27
N SER A 54 2.49 -14.15 11.29
CA SER A 54 1.80 -14.65 10.10
C SER A 54 2.68 -15.61 9.30
N LYS A 55 3.93 -15.23 9.03
CA LYS A 55 4.92 -16.07 8.30
C LYS A 55 5.22 -17.37 9.03
N ASN A 56 5.45 -17.30 10.35
CA ASN A 56 5.88 -18.46 11.15
C ASN A 56 4.73 -19.43 11.43
N LEU A 57 3.53 -18.92 11.75
CA LEU A 57 2.40 -19.75 12.13
C LEU A 57 1.52 -20.16 10.95
N LYS A 58 1.60 -19.43 9.82
CA LYS A 58 0.70 -19.60 8.67
C LYS A 58 -0.78 -19.57 9.09
N LEU A 59 -1.08 -18.70 10.06
CA LEU A 59 -2.40 -18.47 10.64
C LEU A 59 -2.81 -17.01 10.42
N ASN A 60 -4.11 -16.78 10.57
CA ASN A 60 -4.68 -15.46 10.61
C ASN A 60 -4.21 -14.71 11.86
N ILE A 61 -3.69 -13.50 11.66
CA ILE A 61 -3.18 -12.67 12.75
C ILE A 61 -4.11 -11.47 12.96
N GLY A 62 -4.47 -11.20 14.21
CA GLY A 62 -5.11 -9.97 14.66
C GLY A 62 -4.14 -9.10 15.46
N TYR A 63 -4.60 -7.94 15.88
CA TYR A 63 -3.86 -7.03 16.75
C TYR A 63 -4.76 -6.55 17.88
N SER A 64 -4.36 -6.79 19.12
CA SER A 64 -5.00 -6.26 20.32
C SER A 64 -4.14 -5.11 20.84
N ASP A 65 -4.75 -3.93 20.88
CA ASP A 65 -4.04 -2.66 20.95
C ASP A 65 -4.35 -1.89 22.24
N HIS A 66 -3.28 -1.46 22.90
CA HIS A 66 -3.31 -0.64 24.11
C HIS A 66 -2.53 0.69 23.97
N THR A 67 -2.15 1.07 22.75
CA THR A 67 -1.58 2.40 22.45
C THR A 67 -2.64 3.49 22.56
N VAL A 68 -2.24 4.75 22.58
CA VAL A 68 -3.19 5.87 22.54
C VAL A 68 -3.62 6.17 21.10
N GLY A 69 -4.93 6.30 20.87
CA GLY A 69 -5.48 6.75 19.58
C GLY A 69 -5.57 5.64 18.52
N THR A 70 -5.56 6.04 17.24
CA THR A 70 -5.96 5.17 16.11
C THR A 70 -4.80 4.78 15.18
N ASN A 71 -3.58 5.20 15.46
CA ASN A 71 -2.47 5.02 14.51
C ASN A 71 -1.98 3.57 14.47
N ALA A 72 -1.71 2.96 15.63
CA ALA A 72 -1.23 1.58 15.68
C ALA A 72 -2.17 0.57 15.02
N PRO A 73 -3.51 0.63 15.17
CA PRO A 73 -4.44 -0.23 14.44
C PRO A 73 -4.35 -0.09 12.91
N LEU A 74 -4.18 1.13 12.40
CA LEU A 74 -4.09 1.38 10.96
C LEU A 74 -2.77 0.88 10.39
N ILE A 75 -1.69 0.98 11.16
CA ILE A 75 -0.42 0.38 10.78
C ILE A 75 -0.54 -1.15 10.85
N ALA A 76 -1.22 -1.70 11.87
CA ALA A 76 -1.40 -3.13 12.02
C ALA A 76 -2.15 -3.77 10.84
N ILE A 77 -3.23 -3.16 10.34
CA ILE A 77 -3.92 -3.67 9.13
C ILE A 77 -3.03 -3.59 7.88
N SER A 78 -2.17 -2.57 7.77
CA SER A 78 -1.18 -2.49 6.68
C SER A 78 -0.11 -3.58 6.76
N LYS A 79 0.11 -4.13 7.96
CA LYS A 79 1.01 -5.25 8.27
C LYS A 79 0.34 -6.62 8.15
N GLY A 80 -0.93 -6.67 7.75
CA GLY A 80 -1.67 -7.91 7.53
C GLY A 80 -2.50 -8.38 8.72
N ALA A 81 -2.71 -7.55 9.74
CA ALA A 81 -3.69 -7.87 10.77
C ALA A 81 -5.10 -7.86 10.16
N ILE A 82 -5.88 -8.90 10.41
CA ILE A 82 -7.23 -9.06 9.87
C ILE A 82 -8.34 -8.82 10.91
N ILE A 83 -7.98 -8.71 12.18
CA ILE A 83 -8.85 -8.29 13.27
C ILE A 83 -8.11 -7.24 14.10
N ILE A 84 -8.81 -6.17 14.45
CA ILE A 84 -8.35 -5.16 15.39
C ILE A 84 -9.23 -5.23 16.64
N GLU A 85 -8.59 -5.32 17.80
CA GLU A 85 -9.21 -5.20 19.11
C GLU A 85 -8.66 -3.97 19.82
N LYS A 86 -9.55 -3.20 20.45
CA LYS A 86 -9.22 -1.94 21.11
C LYS A 86 -10.19 -1.73 22.26
N HIS A 87 -9.69 -1.21 23.38
CA HIS A 87 -10.56 -0.83 24.49
C HIS A 87 -11.48 0.34 24.12
N PHE A 88 -12.67 0.34 24.70
CA PHE A 88 -13.71 1.35 24.46
C PHE A 88 -14.17 1.97 25.77
N THR A 89 -14.42 3.27 25.76
CA THR A 89 -14.93 3.99 26.93
C THR A 89 -15.92 5.07 26.51
N LEU A 90 -16.85 5.43 27.39
CA LEU A 90 -17.69 6.62 27.18
C LEU A 90 -16.93 7.91 27.48
N ASN A 91 -15.94 7.86 28.39
CA ASN A 91 -15.15 9.03 28.77
C ASN A 91 -13.76 8.59 29.27
N LYS A 92 -12.70 9.11 28.63
CA LYS A 92 -11.31 8.81 28.96
C LYS A 92 -10.85 9.34 30.33
N LYS A 93 -11.63 10.22 30.96
CA LYS A 93 -11.36 10.77 32.31
C LYS A 93 -11.97 9.93 33.44
N MET A 94 -12.69 8.85 33.13
CA MET A 94 -13.24 7.95 34.15
C MET A 94 -12.12 7.25 34.94
N LYS A 95 -12.42 6.89 36.19
CA LYS A 95 -11.48 6.16 37.06
C LYS A 95 -11.26 4.76 36.52
N GLY A 96 -9.99 4.35 36.45
CA GLY A 96 -9.59 3.01 36.03
C GLY A 96 -8.41 3.06 35.07
N PRO A 97 -7.56 2.02 35.05
CA PRO A 97 -6.30 2.03 34.29
C PRO A 97 -6.52 2.08 32.77
N ASP A 98 -7.60 1.46 32.28
CA ASP A 98 -7.80 1.22 30.84
C ASP A 98 -8.41 2.41 30.09
N HIS A 99 -9.04 3.34 30.81
CA HIS A 99 -9.74 4.49 30.21
C HIS A 99 -8.82 5.40 29.39
N LYS A 100 -7.55 5.51 29.80
CA LYS A 100 -6.55 6.35 29.12
C LYS A 100 -6.15 5.79 27.75
N ALA A 101 -6.06 4.46 27.63
CA ALA A 101 -5.73 3.76 26.39
C ALA A 101 -6.97 3.53 25.48
N SER A 102 -8.16 3.62 26.05
CA SER A 102 -9.43 3.37 25.36
C SER A 102 -9.78 4.45 24.31
N LEU A 103 -10.55 4.04 23.30
CA LEU A 103 -11.21 4.97 22.38
C LEU A 103 -12.59 5.36 22.91
N ASN A 104 -12.97 6.62 22.70
CA ASN A 104 -14.34 7.06 22.92
C ASN A 104 -15.20 6.82 21.65
N PRO A 105 -16.52 7.08 21.67
CA PRO A 105 -17.39 6.87 20.51
C PRO A 105 -16.87 7.56 19.23
N ASP A 106 -16.41 8.80 19.34
CA ASP A 106 -15.91 9.57 18.20
C ASP A 106 -14.62 8.98 17.62
N ASP A 107 -13.67 8.60 18.48
CA ASP A 107 -12.41 8.00 18.04
C ASP A 107 -12.61 6.60 17.46
N PHE A 108 -13.54 5.82 18.01
CA PHE A 108 -13.89 4.52 17.46
C PHE A 108 -14.56 4.64 16.10
N LYS A 109 -15.46 5.62 15.92
CA LYS A 109 -16.06 5.96 14.61
C LYS A 109 -14.99 6.39 13.61
N LYS A 110 -14.02 7.21 14.02
CA LYS A 110 -12.88 7.60 13.17
C LYS A 110 -12.05 6.38 12.77
N LEU A 111 -11.73 5.48 13.71
CA LEU A 111 -10.99 4.26 13.42
C LEU A 111 -11.73 3.40 12.39
N SER A 112 -13.02 3.13 12.63
CA SER A 112 -13.86 2.34 11.72
C SER A 112 -13.91 2.94 10.31
N ASN A 113 -14.13 4.25 10.20
CA ASN A 113 -14.14 4.94 8.91
C ASN A 113 -12.80 4.83 8.18
N LYS A 114 -11.68 4.99 8.89
CA LYS A 114 -10.34 4.86 8.30
C LYS A 114 -10.06 3.43 7.85
N ILE A 115 -10.51 2.41 8.59
CA ILE A 115 -10.42 1.00 8.14
C ILE A 115 -11.23 0.79 6.84
N ARG A 116 -12.46 1.31 6.76
CA ARG A 116 -13.26 1.22 5.51
C ARG A 116 -12.65 1.97 4.33
N GLN A 117 -11.94 3.06 4.59
CA GLN A 117 -11.17 3.76 3.56
C GLN A 117 -9.95 2.93 3.12
N TYR A 118 -9.22 2.35 4.07
CA TYR A 118 -8.09 1.46 3.80
C TYR A 118 -8.49 0.28 2.89
N GLU A 119 -9.62 -0.38 3.18
CA GLU A 119 -10.14 -1.49 2.36
C GLU A 119 -10.38 -1.09 0.90
N LYS A 120 -10.77 0.17 0.64
CA LYS A 120 -10.95 0.70 -0.72
C LYS A 120 -9.62 1.07 -1.38
N MET A 121 -8.60 1.42 -0.59
CA MET A 121 -7.31 1.92 -1.09
C MET A 121 -6.30 0.81 -1.37
N ILE A 122 -6.34 -0.30 -0.63
CA ILE A 122 -5.27 -1.32 -0.67
C ILE A 122 -5.14 -2.03 -2.02
N GLY A 123 -6.24 -2.16 -2.77
CA GLY A 123 -6.25 -2.70 -4.13
C GLY A 123 -5.87 -4.18 -4.24
N ASP A 124 -5.46 -4.59 -5.44
CA ASP A 124 -5.09 -5.98 -5.80
C ASP A 124 -3.57 -6.21 -5.90
N GLY A 125 -2.77 -5.16 -5.69
CA GLY A 125 -1.31 -5.20 -5.82
C GLY A 125 -0.78 -5.26 -7.26
N ILE A 126 -1.65 -5.30 -8.28
CA ILE A 126 -1.23 -5.42 -9.68
C ILE A 126 -0.98 -4.02 -10.25
N LYS A 127 0.28 -3.70 -10.60
CA LYS A 127 0.61 -2.42 -11.25
C LYS A 127 0.08 -2.40 -12.68
N LYS A 128 -1.04 -1.71 -12.87
CA LYS A 128 -1.66 -1.40 -14.17
C LYS A 128 -1.90 0.09 -14.33
N ILE A 129 -2.17 0.50 -15.56
CA ILE A 129 -2.66 1.85 -15.86
C ILE A 129 -4.10 1.92 -15.38
N GLN A 130 -4.41 2.88 -14.52
CA GLN A 130 -5.76 3.12 -14.04
C GLN A 130 -6.59 3.86 -15.10
N LYS A 131 -7.91 3.63 -15.10
CA LYS A 131 -8.82 4.28 -16.08
C LYS A 131 -8.73 5.82 -16.04
N CYS A 132 -8.50 6.40 -14.86
CA CYS A 132 -8.31 7.84 -14.70
C CYS A 132 -7.02 8.34 -15.39
N GLU A 133 -5.96 7.54 -15.41
CA GLU A 133 -4.70 7.88 -16.08
C GLU A 133 -4.86 7.93 -17.60
N LEU A 134 -5.68 7.05 -18.19
CA LEU A 134 -5.90 7.02 -19.64
C LEU A 134 -6.49 8.32 -20.18
N LYS A 135 -7.46 8.91 -19.46
CA LYS A 135 -8.09 10.18 -19.83
C LYS A 135 -7.07 11.31 -19.95
N ASN A 136 -6.15 11.38 -18.99
CA ASN A 136 -5.13 12.42 -18.97
C ASN A 136 -3.89 12.08 -19.83
N SER A 137 -3.70 10.81 -20.18
CA SER A 137 -2.48 10.31 -20.81
C SER A 137 -2.10 11.07 -22.09
N LYS A 138 -3.08 11.42 -22.94
CA LYS A 138 -2.84 12.18 -24.17
C LYS A 138 -2.33 13.59 -23.91
N LEU A 139 -2.78 14.23 -22.82
CA LEU A 139 -2.37 15.59 -22.45
C LEU A 139 -0.99 15.59 -21.78
N VAL A 140 -0.74 14.65 -20.86
CA VAL A 140 0.48 14.67 -20.04
C VAL A 140 1.67 13.93 -20.63
N ARG A 141 1.45 12.98 -21.55
CA ARG A 141 2.56 12.33 -22.27
C ARG A 141 3.12 13.31 -23.31
N LYS A 142 4.39 13.10 -23.66
CA LYS A 142 5.12 13.93 -24.60
C LYS A 142 5.10 13.30 -25.99
N SER A 143 5.37 14.11 -27.01
CA SER A 143 5.71 13.73 -28.36
C SER A 143 7.06 14.31 -28.76
N ILE A 144 7.71 13.68 -29.72
CA ILE A 144 8.97 14.15 -30.29
C ILE A 144 8.68 15.37 -31.17
N VAL A 145 9.37 16.46 -30.89
CA VAL A 145 9.30 17.74 -31.61
C VAL A 145 10.69 18.20 -32.01
N ALA A 146 10.78 19.09 -32.98
CA ALA A 146 12.02 19.73 -33.37
C ALA A 146 12.48 20.73 -32.28
N LYS A 147 13.71 20.60 -31.79
CA LYS A 147 14.30 21.52 -30.80
C LYS A 147 14.72 22.86 -31.43
N LYS A 148 15.07 22.83 -32.71
CA LYS A 148 15.44 23.94 -33.59
C LYS A 148 14.94 23.66 -34.99
N ASN A 149 15.08 24.60 -35.92
CA ASN A 149 14.75 24.33 -37.33
C ASN A 149 15.62 23.18 -37.87
N ILE A 150 15.01 22.29 -38.67
CA ILE A 150 15.67 21.13 -39.28
C ILE A 150 15.36 21.15 -40.77
N ASN A 151 16.38 21.25 -41.61
CA ASN A 151 16.20 21.23 -43.06
C ASN A 151 15.92 19.80 -43.55
N LYS A 152 15.26 19.67 -44.71
CA LYS A 152 15.08 18.40 -45.43
C LYS A 152 16.43 17.73 -45.63
N ASN A 153 16.45 16.39 -45.60
CA ASN A 153 17.64 15.54 -45.72
C ASN A 153 18.67 15.66 -44.58
N THR A 154 18.38 16.41 -43.52
CA THR A 154 19.25 16.48 -42.32
C THR A 154 19.01 15.28 -41.43
N ASN A 155 20.07 14.71 -40.85
CA ASN A 155 19.95 13.62 -39.90
C ASN A 155 19.35 14.09 -38.56
N PHE A 156 18.39 13.34 -38.04
CA PHE A 156 17.90 13.56 -36.67
C PHE A 156 18.98 13.18 -35.65
N ASN A 157 19.17 14.03 -34.65
CA ASN A 157 20.10 13.83 -33.54
C ASN A 157 19.53 14.43 -32.24
N LEU A 158 20.22 14.23 -31.12
CA LEU A 158 19.76 14.75 -29.82
C LEU A 158 19.87 16.27 -29.67
N GLU A 159 20.61 16.94 -30.55
CA GLU A 159 20.71 18.41 -30.56
C GLU A 159 19.54 19.07 -31.30
N ASN A 160 18.93 18.36 -32.25
CA ASN A 160 17.84 18.87 -33.07
C ASN A 160 16.47 18.27 -32.71
N LEU A 161 16.41 17.21 -31.91
CA LEU A 161 15.18 16.65 -31.35
C LEU A 161 14.99 17.00 -29.87
N THR A 162 13.73 17.14 -29.46
CA THR A 162 13.34 17.17 -28.04
C THR A 162 11.94 16.57 -27.87
N CYS A 163 11.43 16.51 -26.64
CA CYS A 163 10.12 15.94 -26.34
C CYS A 163 9.27 16.96 -25.55
N LYS A 164 8.13 17.35 -26.11
CA LYS A 164 7.17 18.27 -25.49
C LYS A 164 5.77 17.65 -25.45
N ARG A 165 4.92 18.10 -24.52
CA ARG A 165 3.50 17.74 -24.50
C ARG A 165 2.75 18.47 -25.63
N PRO A 166 1.57 17.99 -26.06
CA PRO A 166 0.91 16.75 -25.67
C PRO A 166 1.38 15.54 -26.52
N ALA A 167 0.76 14.37 -26.31
CA ALA A 167 1.09 13.12 -26.98
C ALA A 167 0.33 12.94 -28.31
N ASN A 168 0.33 13.97 -29.15
CA ASN A 168 -0.36 13.99 -30.45
C ASN A 168 0.57 13.78 -31.66
N GLY A 169 1.86 13.58 -31.42
CA GLY A 169 2.86 13.17 -32.40
C GLY A 169 3.60 11.90 -31.97
N LEU A 170 4.78 11.67 -32.52
CA LEU A 170 5.55 10.44 -32.27
C LEU A 170 5.95 10.27 -30.81
N SER A 171 5.81 9.04 -30.31
CA SER A 171 6.20 8.70 -28.94
C SER A 171 7.70 8.91 -28.72
N PRO A 172 8.12 9.53 -27.58
CA PRO A 172 9.52 9.65 -27.18
C PRO A 172 10.28 8.32 -27.17
N PHE A 173 9.60 7.19 -26.97
CA PHE A 173 10.22 5.86 -27.04
C PHE A 173 10.78 5.52 -28.44
N LEU A 174 10.34 6.22 -29.49
CA LEU A 174 10.85 6.07 -30.85
C LEU A 174 12.09 6.92 -31.14
N ILE A 175 12.57 7.75 -30.19
CA ILE A 175 13.67 8.68 -30.45
C ILE A 175 14.92 7.97 -30.94
N LYS A 176 15.28 6.84 -30.32
CA LYS A 176 16.44 6.01 -30.74
C LYS A 176 16.30 5.49 -32.18
N LYS A 177 15.07 5.16 -32.61
CA LYS A 177 14.80 4.70 -33.98
C LYS A 177 14.79 5.83 -35.01
N LEU A 178 14.71 7.08 -34.56
CA LEU A 178 14.76 8.28 -35.39
C LEU A 178 16.19 8.78 -35.60
N LEU A 179 17.08 8.59 -34.63
CA LEU A 179 18.47 9.02 -34.72
C LEU A 179 19.11 8.52 -36.03
N ASN A 180 19.91 9.40 -36.66
CA ASN A 180 20.59 9.17 -37.93
C ASN A 180 19.70 8.95 -39.16
N LYS A 181 18.36 8.98 -39.02
CA LYS A 181 17.46 9.03 -40.16
C LYS A 181 17.39 10.45 -40.71
N LYS A 182 17.32 10.56 -42.04
CA LYS A 182 17.13 11.83 -42.74
C LYS A 182 15.69 12.33 -42.61
N SER A 183 15.53 13.62 -42.35
CA SER A 183 14.24 14.30 -42.39
C SER A 183 13.68 14.28 -43.83
N LYS A 184 12.40 13.88 -43.99
CA LYS A 184 11.74 13.89 -45.30
C LYS A 184 11.30 15.29 -45.76
N LYS A 185 11.28 16.26 -44.84
CA LYS A 185 10.86 17.65 -45.07
C LYS A 185 11.53 18.59 -44.06
N ASN A 186 11.35 19.89 -44.28
CA ASN A 186 11.74 20.92 -43.32
C ASN A 186 10.84 20.87 -42.07
N TYR A 187 11.42 21.14 -40.90
CA TYR A 187 10.71 21.33 -39.64
C TYR A 187 11.10 22.67 -39.03
N ILE A 188 10.11 23.40 -38.50
CA ILE A 188 10.35 24.56 -37.64
C ILE A 188 10.48 24.13 -36.18
N LYS A 189 11.15 24.94 -35.35
CA LYS A 189 11.21 24.72 -33.90
C LYS A 189 9.82 24.43 -33.32
N ASP A 190 9.76 23.47 -32.41
CA ASP A 190 8.58 22.96 -31.71
C ASP A 190 7.52 22.24 -32.57
N GLN A 191 7.77 22.10 -33.88
CA GLN A 191 6.92 21.28 -34.74
C GLN A 191 7.05 19.79 -34.41
N LEU A 192 5.91 19.07 -34.40
CA LEU A 192 5.87 17.62 -34.24
C LEU A 192 6.62 16.91 -35.38
N ILE A 193 7.50 15.98 -35.00
CA ILE A 193 8.15 15.10 -35.98
C ILE A 193 7.16 14.07 -36.49
N LYS A 194 7.16 13.84 -37.81
CA LYS A 194 6.39 12.82 -38.51
C LYS A 194 7.34 11.98 -39.37
N ILE A 195 7.16 10.65 -39.43
CA ILE A 195 7.97 9.73 -40.25
C ILE A 195 7.16 9.32 -41.46
#